data_AF-A0A2U9CGR2-F1
#
_entry.id   AF-A0A2U9CGR2-F1
#
_cell.length_a   1.000
_cell.length_b   1.000
_cell.length_c   1.000
_cell.angle_alpha   90.00
_cell.angle_beta   90.00
_cell.angle_gamma   90.00
#
_symmetry.space_group_name_H-M   'P 1'
#
loop_
_entity.id
_entity.type
_entity.pdbx_description
1 polymer ?
#
loop_
_entity_poly.entity_id
_entity_poly.type
_entity_poly.pdbx_seq_one_letter_code
_entity_poly.pdbx_strand_id
1 'polypeptide(L)'
;MSVNSLLRCSLRLQRKRVAIRFVLQRALSGADAVNALRPFYFAVHPDFFGQHPREREVNENSLKRLNGYLENLQKPDSRSLQPVKLTFYVRDTKDSGDMQPDLLISGFRSVSFTLHTQDVLSTVVNILKSCSLSVDHMKGLKASTETCESPPEAGVPFYRPIRWDKSYYTFTGFTDPEQELQQARRVEPTLGLWLRNNEPEATKKHNASLPRREELKRLKKELCHRFNLADIRWQRSWGVAHRCCQLQSLSRLSQQNPEALIHLQGHTVVFADQSGMNASGHIMLGTMDVHSQWIKLFQQLPSYRSLQQQTDWLKERIGLLLGGTQVVHVERLGPVQPIAEHYGTLSTFHKRLVSRHLRLHPRSLQGLSILLENHRTNPSLHEMGHFIIPANCDPPRLQVFLQGHAAEARRRTQQRNRLQAEEEAAVKLCLQSLSLGSLSKEPSVSSGQMIQCCKRLVEQRSPLMQGFHVCISHFYSVMQDGDLCLPWNWKS
;
A
#
# COMPACT_ATOMS: atom_id res chain seq x y z
N MET A 1 -57.48 -11.29 -34.04
CA MET A 1 -56.89 -10.15 -34.78
C MET A 1 -56.30 -9.19 -33.76
N SER A 2 -55.00 -8.98 -33.61
CA SER A 2 -53.89 -9.51 -34.38
C SER A 2 -52.63 -9.55 -33.52
N VAL A 3 -51.92 -10.69 -33.60
CA VAL A 3 -50.54 -10.93 -33.18
C VAL A 3 -49.56 -9.90 -33.81
N ASN A 4 -50.03 -9.06 -34.75
CA ASN A 4 -49.28 -8.01 -35.40
C ASN A 4 -48.99 -6.74 -34.55
N SER A 5 -49.65 -6.49 -33.41
CA SER A 5 -49.31 -5.31 -32.60
C SER A 5 -48.04 -5.53 -31.75
N LEU A 6 -47.85 -6.74 -31.23
CA LEU A 6 -46.65 -7.14 -30.48
C LEU A 6 -45.42 -7.28 -31.39
N LEU A 7 -45.61 -7.73 -32.64
CA LEU A 7 -44.55 -7.79 -33.65
C LEU A 7 -44.08 -6.39 -34.14
N ARG A 8 -44.95 -5.37 -34.12
CA ARG A 8 -44.55 -4.00 -34.51
C ARG A 8 -43.73 -3.27 -33.43
N CYS A 9 -43.94 -3.59 -32.15
CA CYS A 9 -43.11 -3.03 -31.07
C CYS A 9 -41.72 -3.69 -31.01
N SER A 10 -41.61 -5.00 -31.24
CA SER A 10 -40.32 -5.69 -31.27
C SER A 10 -39.46 -5.30 -32.48
N LEU A 11 -40.06 -5.06 -33.65
CA LEU A 11 -39.34 -4.64 -34.87
C LEU A 11 -38.81 -3.18 -34.79
N ARG A 12 -39.51 -2.26 -34.11
CA ARG A 12 -39.00 -0.88 -33.88
C ARG A 12 -37.87 -0.82 -32.85
N LEU A 13 -37.87 -1.71 -31.86
CA LEU A 13 -36.78 -1.83 -30.89
C LEU A 13 -35.56 -2.57 -31.46
N GLN A 14 -35.76 -3.55 -32.35
CA GLN A 14 -34.65 -4.20 -33.06
C GLN A 14 -33.96 -3.27 -34.08
N ARG A 15 -34.70 -2.41 -34.81
CA ARG A 15 -34.06 -1.41 -35.70
C ARG A 15 -33.25 -0.37 -34.93
N LYS A 16 -33.67 0.05 -33.73
CA LYS A 16 -32.86 0.93 -32.86
C LYS A 16 -31.62 0.23 -32.28
N ARG A 17 -31.68 -1.07 -31.99
CA ARG A 17 -30.51 -1.83 -31.50
C ARG A 17 -29.51 -2.21 -32.60
N VAL A 18 -29.96 -2.40 -33.84
CA VAL A 18 -29.07 -2.66 -34.98
C VAL A 18 -28.39 -1.37 -35.47
N ALA A 19 -29.09 -0.22 -35.43
CA ALA A 19 -28.47 1.07 -35.76
C ALA A 19 -27.42 1.52 -34.72
N ILE A 20 -27.58 1.15 -33.44
CA ILE A 20 -26.57 1.43 -32.39
C ILE A 20 -25.38 0.46 -32.47
N ARG A 21 -25.56 -0.74 -33.04
CA ARG A 21 -24.46 -1.70 -33.24
C ARG A 21 -23.57 -1.42 -34.45
N PHE A 22 -24.00 -0.59 -35.40
CA PHE A 22 -23.17 -0.19 -36.55
C PHE A 22 -22.48 1.19 -36.40
N VAL A 23 -22.72 1.93 -35.30
CA VAL A 23 -22.06 3.22 -35.04
C VAL A 23 -21.05 3.16 -33.88
N LEU A 24 -20.88 2.00 -33.24
CA LEU A 24 -19.75 1.72 -32.34
C LEU A 24 -18.65 0.94 -33.08
N GLN A 25 -18.19 1.46 -34.23
CA GLN A 25 -16.77 1.33 -34.52
C GLN A 25 -16.07 2.09 -33.39
N ARG A 26 -15.43 1.38 -32.45
CA ARG A 26 -14.56 2.02 -31.45
C ARG A 26 -13.57 2.88 -32.23
N ALA A 27 -13.80 4.19 -32.25
CA ALA A 27 -12.81 5.16 -32.71
C ALA A 27 -11.55 4.94 -31.87
N LEU A 28 -10.39 4.82 -32.53
CA LEU A 28 -9.11 4.67 -31.84
C LEU A 28 -8.98 5.76 -30.78
N SER A 29 -8.71 5.37 -29.54
CA SER A 29 -8.38 6.32 -28.48
C SER A 29 -7.10 7.06 -28.86
N GLY A 30 -6.91 8.29 -28.37
CA GLY A 30 -5.70 9.06 -28.67
C GLY A 30 -4.40 8.34 -28.30
N ALA A 31 -4.43 7.53 -27.24
CA ALA A 31 -3.30 6.68 -26.85
C ALA A 31 -3.00 5.58 -27.89
N ASP A 32 -4.04 5.01 -28.51
CA ASP A 32 -3.89 3.97 -29.54
C ASP A 32 -3.35 4.56 -30.85
N ALA A 33 -3.78 5.78 -31.19
CA ALA A 33 -3.26 6.52 -32.35
C ALA A 33 -1.78 6.88 -32.19
N VAL A 34 -1.36 7.33 -30.99
CA VAL A 34 0.06 7.63 -30.69
C VAL A 34 0.90 6.35 -30.70
N ASN A 35 0.40 5.25 -30.16
CA ASN A 35 1.07 3.95 -30.21
C ASN A 35 1.23 3.44 -31.65
N ALA A 36 0.21 3.63 -32.50
CA ALA A 36 0.26 3.24 -33.91
C ALA A 36 1.23 4.09 -34.74
N LEU A 37 1.36 5.39 -34.40
CA LEU A 37 2.31 6.31 -35.05
C LEU A 37 3.73 6.21 -34.51
N ARG A 38 4.00 5.36 -33.50
CA ARG A 38 5.34 5.19 -32.91
C ARG A 38 6.46 4.95 -33.95
N PRO A 39 6.28 4.07 -34.97
CA PRO A 39 7.30 3.91 -36.03
C PRO A 39 7.55 5.18 -36.84
N PHE A 40 6.51 6.00 -37.05
CA PHE A 40 6.61 7.28 -37.71
C PHE A 40 7.39 8.29 -36.85
N TYR A 41 7.04 8.43 -35.55
CA TYR A 41 7.76 9.32 -34.63
C TYR A 41 9.25 8.97 -34.55
N PHE A 42 9.61 7.68 -34.55
CA PHE A 42 11.02 7.27 -34.58
C PHE A 42 11.75 7.73 -35.86
N ALA A 43 11.07 7.75 -37.00
CA ALA A 43 11.67 8.12 -38.28
C ALA A 43 11.83 9.63 -38.48
N VAL A 44 11.01 10.45 -37.80
CA VAL A 44 10.99 11.93 -37.96
C VAL A 44 11.38 12.69 -36.69
N HIS A 45 11.80 12.02 -35.62
CA HIS A 45 12.08 12.68 -34.34
C HIS A 45 13.20 13.73 -34.46
N PRO A 46 13.01 14.97 -33.97
CA PRO A 46 13.99 16.06 -34.11
C PRO A 46 15.38 15.74 -33.58
N ASP A 47 15.48 14.89 -32.55
CA ASP A 47 16.77 14.51 -31.93
C ASP A 47 17.68 13.73 -32.89
N PHE A 48 17.13 13.08 -33.92
CA PHE A 48 17.93 12.38 -34.93
C PHE A 48 18.49 13.31 -36.01
N PHE A 49 18.08 14.59 -36.04
CA PHE A 49 18.53 15.60 -37.01
C PHE A 49 19.49 16.61 -36.39
N GLY A 50 20.26 16.22 -35.36
CA GLY A 50 21.19 17.10 -34.65
C GLY A 50 22.25 17.77 -35.55
N GLN A 51 22.62 17.14 -36.66
CA GLN A 51 23.57 17.66 -37.66
C GLN A 51 22.91 18.53 -38.75
N HIS A 52 21.57 18.64 -38.76
CA HIS A 52 20.75 19.25 -39.80
C HIS A 52 19.69 20.20 -39.19
N PRO A 53 20.09 21.42 -38.79
CA PRO A 53 19.24 22.31 -37.99
C PRO A 53 18.00 22.82 -38.73
N ARG A 54 18.04 22.96 -40.06
CA ARG A 54 16.89 23.40 -40.87
C ARG A 54 15.82 22.31 -40.95
N GLU A 55 16.25 21.07 -41.16
CA GLU A 55 15.40 19.88 -41.27
C GLU A 55 14.79 19.53 -39.92
N ARG A 56 15.56 19.70 -38.83
CA ARG A 56 15.09 19.58 -37.45
C ARG A 56 13.95 20.55 -37.14
N GLU A 57 14.11 21.82 -37.50
CA GLU A 57 13.09 22.86 -37.26
C GLU A 57 11.81 22.59 -38.05
N VAL A 58 11.92 22.15 -39.30
CA VAL A 58 10.77 21.76 -40.13
C VAL A 58 10.03 20.57 -39.52
N ASN A 59 10.75 19.53 -39.07
CA ASN A 59 10.14 18.36 -38.44
C ASN A 59 9.47 18.70 -37.10
N GLU A 60 10.09 19.55 -36.28
CA GLU A 60 9.51 19.98 -35.00
C GLU A 60 8.22 20.79 -35.21
N ASN A 61 8.23 21.74 -36.14
CA ASN A 61 7.06 22.54 -36.47
C ASN A 61 5.94 21.69 -37.09
N SER A 62 6.27 20.74 -37.95
CA SER A 62 5.30 19.82 -38.55
C SER A 62 4.74 18.81 -37.54
N LEU A 63 5.54 18.33 -36.58
CA LEU A 63 5.07 17.44 -35.49
C LEU A 63 4.11 18.17 -34.53
N LYS A 64 4.40 19.43 -34.19
CA LYS A 64 3.49 20.27 -33.38
C LYS A 64 2.15 20.45 -34.08
N ARG A 65 2.16 20.74 -35.40
CA ARG A 65 0.94 20.88 -36.21
C ARG A 65 0.16 19.57 -36.33
N LEU A 66 0.86 18.43 -36.45
CA LEU A 66 0.24 17.10 -36.48
C LEU A 66 -0.45 16.75 -35.16
N ASN A 67 0.25 16.93 -34.03
CA ASN A 67 -0.31 16.63 -32.71
C ASN A 67 -1.52 17.53 -32.41
N GLY A 68 -1.43 18.83 -32.73
CA GLY A 68 -2.59 19.73 -32.63
C GLY A 68 -3.77 19.31 -33.50
N TYR A 69 -3.52 18.77 -34.70
CA TYR A 69 -4.57 18.23 -35.57
C TYR A 69 -5.22 16.96 -34.98
N LEU A 70 -4.43 16.04 -34.43
CA LEU A 70 -4.92 14.81 -33.78
C LEU A 70 -5.72 15.10 -32.50
N GLU A 71 -5.32 16.09 -31.71
CA GLU A 71 -6.07 16.54 -30.53
C GLU A 71 -7.42 17.17 -30.90
N ASN A 72 -7.47 17.94 -31.99
CA ASN A 72 -8.70 18.55 -32.48
C ASN A 72 -9.70 17.54 -33.06
N LEU A 73 -9.20 16.42 -33.63
CA LEU A 73 -10.01 15.30 -34.08
C LEU A 73 -10.63 14.49 -32.94
N GLN A 74 -10.02 14.50 -31.75
CA GLN A 74 -10.52 13.76 -30.58
C GLN A 74 -11.59 14.53 -29.79
N LYS A 75 -11.80 15.82 -30.07
CA LYS A 75 -12.82 16.64 -29.42
C LYS A 75 -14.15 16.59 -30.21
N PRO A 76 -15.29 16.25 -29.57
CA PRO A 76 -16.56 15.99 -30.26
C PRO A 76 -17.28 17.21 -30.85
N ASP A 77 -16.83 18.45 -30.60
CA ASP A 77 -17.53 19.70 -30.98
C ASP A 77 -16.83 20.55 -32.07
N SER A 78 -15.85 20.00 -32.81
CA SER A 78 -15.05 20.78 -33.76
C SER A 78 -15.72 20.89 -35.15
N ARG A 79 -16.15 22.10 -35.54
CA ARG A 79 -16.59 22.47 -36.90
C ARG A 79 -15.48 22.19 -37.94
N SER A 80 -15.89 21.79 -39.15
CA SER A 80 -15.09 21.46 -40.35
C SER A 80 -13.60 21.82 -40.31
N LEU A 81 -12.72 20.82 -40.21
CA LEU A 81 -11.27 21.00 -40.28
C LEU A 81 -10.81 21.33 -41.71
N GLN A 82 -10.09 22.44 -41.85
CA GLN A 82 -9.41 22.80 -43.10
C GLN A 82 -8.25 21.82 -43.38
N PRO A 83 -8.00 21.41 -44.64
CA PRO A 83 -6.90 20.51 -44.96
C PRO A 83 -5.55 21.10 -44.57
N VAL A 84 -4.76 20.38 -43.77
CA VAL A 84 -3.43 20.82 -43.33
C VAL A 84 -2.37 20.10 -44.15
N LYS A 85 -1.56 20.87 -44.91
CA LYS A 85 -0.38 20.35 -45.61
C LYS A 85 0.80 20.31 -44.63
N LEU A 86 1.37 19.12 -44.45
CA LEU A 86 2.55 18.89 -43.61
C LEU A 86 3.71 18.37 -44.46
N THR A 87 4.92 18.80 -44.11
CA THR A 87 6.16 18.37 -44.77
C THR A 87 7.10 17.84 -43.69
N PHE A 88 7.57 16.61 -43.88
CA PHE A 88 8.53 15.96 -42.99
C PHE A 88 9.74 15.49 -43.78
N TYR A 89 10.91 15.56 -43.15
CA TYR A 89 12.12 14.88 -43.60
C TYR A 89 12.20 13.53 -42.91
N VAL A 90 12.23 12.46 -43.69
CA VAL A 90 12.30 11.07 -43.21
C VAL A 90 13.65 10.47 -43.64
N ARG A 91 14.29 9.72 -42.75
CA ARG A 91 15.50 8.96 -43.09
C ARG A 91 15.12 7.72 -43.88
N ASP A 92 15.73 7.50 -45.04
CA ASP A 92 15.55 6.23 -45.75
C ASP A 92 16.37 5.14 -45.04
N THR A 93 15.70 4.08 -44.58
CA THR A 93 16.35 2.93 -43.92
C THR A 93 16.41 1.71 -44.83
N LYS A 94 16.40 1.91 -46.16
CA LYS A 94 16.56 0.84 -47.14
C LYS A 94 17.82 1.08 -47.96
N ASP A 95 18.86 0.30 -47.64
CA ASP A 95 19.93 -0.02 -48.58
C ASP A 95 19.31 -0.80 -49.75
N SER A 96 19.06 -0.13 -50.87
CA SER A 96 18.85 -0.77 -52.16
C SER A 96 19.79 -0.12 -53.16
N GLY A 97 20.80 -0.90 -53.56
CA GLY A 97 21.78 -0.52 -54.57
C GLY A 97 21.17 -0.35 -55.96
N ASP A 98 21.99 0.27 -56.82
CA ASP A 98 21.85 0.53 -58.25
C ASP A 98 20.94 1.68 -58.70
N MET A 99 21.52 2.88 -58.86
CA MET A 99 21.84 3.48 -60.18
C MET A 99 22.14 4.99 -60.07
N GLN A 100 23.28 5.38 -60.66
CA GLN A 100 23.81 6.69 -61.07
C GLN A 100 23.74 7.94 -60.16
N PRO A 101 24.88 8.65 -59.98
CA PRO A 101 24.99 9.82 -59.13
C PRO A 101 24.82 11.10 -59.96
N ASP A 102 23.72 11.82 -59.77
CA ASP A 102 23.71 13.28 -59.91
C ASP A 102 22.46 13.84 -59.19
N LEU A 103 22.72 14.68 -58.17
CA LEU A 103 21.78 15.58 -57.47
C LEU A 103 20.94 15.08 -56.27
N LEU A 104 21.43 14.19 -55.40
CA LEU A 104 20.86 14.05 -54.02
C LEU A 104 21.90 14.32 -52.93
N ILE A 105 22.12 15.59 -52.65
CA ILE A 105 22.78 16.04 -51.43
C ILE A 105 21.78 15.84 -50.28
N SER A 106 22.17 15.05 -49.28
CA SER A 106 21.45 14.68 -48.04
C SER A 106 20.60 13.39 -48.12
N GLY A 107 20.95 12.40 -47.30
CA GLY A 107 20.29 11.08 -47.19
C GLY A 107 18.91 11.10 -46.53
N PHE A 108 18.10 12.11 -46.85
CA PHE A 108 16.76 12.31 -46.31
C PHE A 108 15.77 12.51 -47.44
N ARG A 109 14.64 11.79 -47.37
CA ARG A 109 13.51 11.99 -48.28
C ARG A 109 12.55 13.00 -47.67
N SER A 110 12.22 14.05 -48.43
CA SER A 110 11.14 14.97 -48.08
C SER A 110 9.80 14.35 -48.45
N VAL A 111 8.93 14.18 -47.47
CA VAL A 111 7.58 13.63 -47.65
C VAL A 111 6.60 14.73 -47.29
N SER A 112 5.84 15.18 -48.29
CA SER A 112 4.77 16.15 -48.10
C SER A 112 3.42 15.50 -48.36
N PHE A 113 2.51 15.59 -47.39
CA PHE A 113 1.14 15.09 -47.55
C PHE A 113 0.15 16.05 -46.88
N THR A 114 -1.10 16.00 -47.36
CA THR A 114 -2.17 16.89 -46.87
C THR A 114 -3.22 16.04 -46.16
N LEU A 115 -3.54 16.41 -44.92
CA LEU A 115 -4.54 15.71 -44.10
C LEU A 115 -5.93 16.30 -44.36
N HIS A 116 -6.82 15.49 -44.94
CA HIS A 116 -8.17 15.91 -45.35
C HIS A 116 -9.30 15.23 -44.56
N THR A 117 -8.99 14.27 -43.68
CA THR A 117 -9.97 13.29 -43.19
C THR A 117 -10.43 13.59 -41.77
N GLN A 118 -11.72 13.40 -41.51
CA GLN A 118 -12.37 13.59 -40.19
C GLN A 118 -12.20 12.38 -39.25
N ASP A 119 -11.57 11.29 -39.71
CA ASP A 119 -11.38 10.06 -38.95
C ASP A 119 -9.90 9.82 -38.62
N VAL A 120 -9.64 9.51 -37.34
CA VAL A 120 -8.29 9.31 -36.77
C VAL A 120 -7.61 8.09 -37.37
N LEU A 121 -8.37 7.01 -37.61
CA LEU A 121 -7.81 5.75 -38.12
C LEU A 121 -7.35 5.90 -39.57
N SER A 122 -8.18 6.54 -40.40
CA SER A 122 -7.85 6.87 -41.79
C SER A 122 -6.66 7.84 -41.89
N THR A 123 -6.56 8.81 -40.98
CA THR A 123 -5.43 9.76 -40.88
C THR A 123 -4.11 9.03 -40.57
N VAL A 124 -4.10 8.13 -39.58
CA VAL A 124 -2.90 7.35 -39.19
C VAL A 124 -2.45 6.43 -40.33
N VAL A 125 -3.38 5.76 -41.00
CA VAL A 125 -3.05 4.89 -42.14
C VAL A 125 -2.49 5.68 -43.32
N ASN A 126 -3.03 6.88 -43.60
CA ASN A 126 -2.51 7.75 -44.66
C ASN A 126 -1.08 8.22 -44.35
N ILE A 127 -0.79 8.60 -43.10
CA ILE A 127 0.56 9.02 -42.67
C ILE A 127 1.57 7.88 -42.83
N LEU A 128 1.23 6.67 -42.34
CA LEU A 128 2.12 5.51 -42.40
C LEU A 128 2.38 5.09 -43.86
N LYS A 129 1.36 5.11 -44.73
CA LYS A 129 1.51 4.83 -46.16
C LYS A 129 2.33 5.90 -46.89
N SER A 130 2.09 7.19 -46.62
CA SER A 130 2.87 8.28 -47.21
C SER A 130 4.34 8.24 -46.81
N CYS A 131 4.66 7.68 -45.64
CA CYS A 131 6.03 7.47 -45.17
C CYS A 131 6.61 6.10 -45.56
N SER A 132 5.93 5.30 -46.40
CA SER A 132 6.36 3.95 -46.83
C SER A 132 6.62 2.96 -45.69
N LEU A 133 5.91 3.11 -44.56
CA LEU A 133 6.03 2.27 -43.35
C LEU A 133 4.94 1.19 -43.31
N SER A 134 5.26 0.01 -42.74
CA SER A 134 4.31 -1.11 -42.67
C SER A 134 3.12 -0.79 -41.75
N VAL A 135 1.93 -1.19 -42.20
CA VAL A 135 0.64 -1.07 -41.49
C VAL A 135 0.20 -2.39 -40.84
N ASP A 136 1.05 -3.43 -40.89
CA ASP A 136 0.66 -4.80 -40.50
C ASP A 136 0.34 -4.93 -39.00
N HIS A 137 0.98 -4.12 -38.15
CA HIS A 137 0.73 -4.07 -36.71
C HIS A 137 -0.69 -3.58 -36.33
N MET A 138 -1.43 -2.96 -37.27
CA MET A 138 -2.79 -2.49 -37.04
C MET A 138 -3.88 -3.49 -37.44
N LYS A 139 -3.57 -4.55 -38.21
CA LYS A 139 -4.56 -5.56 -38.62
C LYS A 139 -5.03 -6.43 -37.42
N GLY A 140 -4.17 -6.65 -36.43
CA GLY A 140 -4.50 -7.42 -35.21
C GLY A 140 -5.49 -6.73 -34.26
N LEU A 141 -5.61 -5.39 -34.32
CA LEU A 141 -6.56 -4.62 -33.51
C LEU A 141 -8.02 -4.80 -33.96
N LYS A 142 -8.26 -5.20 -35.23
CA LYS A 142 -9.62 -5.54 -35.70
C LYS A 142 -10.09 -6.91 -35.20
N ALA A 143 -9.18 -7.88 -35.05
CA ALA A 143 -9.49 -9.26 -34.65
C ALA A 143 -9.71 -9.43 -33.14
N SER A 144 -9.18 -8.53 -32.31
CA SER A 144 -9.26 -8.61 -30.84
C SER A 144 -10.61 -8.16 -30.25
N THR A 145 -11.61 -7.89 -31.11
CA THR A 145 -12.93 -7.35 -30.70
C THR A 145 -13.96 -8.45 -30.41
N GLU A 146 -13.67 -9.72 -30.68
CA GLU A 146 -14.66 -10.82 -30.62
C GLU A 146 -14.46 -11.82 -29.48
N THR A 147 -13.43 -11.67 -28.62
CA THR A 147 -13.24 -12.62 -27.50
C THR A 147 -12.59 -11.93 -26.31
N CYS A 148 -13.41 -11.55 -25.32
CA CYS A 148 -13.09 -11.53 -23.89
C CYS A 148 -14.29 -10.99 -23.09
N GLU A 149 -15.14 -11.90 -22.61
CA GLU A 149 -16.03 -11.63 -21.49
C GLU A 149 -15.26 -11.85 -20.18
N SER A 150 -14.70 -10.77 -19.63
CA SER A 150 -14.35 -10.70 -18.21
C SER A 150 -14.24 -9.23 -17.80
N PRO A 151 -14.77 -8.82 -16.64
CA PRO A 151 -14.65 -7.42 -16.19
C PRO A 151 -13.18 -7.08 -15.87
N PRO A 152 -12.68 -5.90 -16.23
CA PRO A 152 -11.32 -5.49 -15.91
C PRO A 152 -11.23 -5.16 -14.42
N GLU A 153 -10.37 -5.88 -13.71
CA GLU A 153 -9.90 -5.49 -12.39
C GLU A 153 -9.28 -4.08 -12.46
N ALA A 154 -9.61 -3.25 -11.47
CA ALA A 154 -9.06 -1.91 -11.34
C ALA A 154 -7.53 -1.96 -11.36
N GLY A 155 -6.93 -1.21 -12.29
CA GLY A 155 -5.50 -1.25 -12.58
C GLY A 155 -4.65 -0.97 -11.34
N VAL A 156 -4.02 -2.02 -10.83
CA VAL A 156 -2.81 -1.90 -10.02
C VAL A 156 -1.74 -1.33 -10.97
N PRO A 157 -1.08 -0.21 -10.63
CA PRO A 157 0.02 0.30 -11.42
C PRO A 157 1.06 -0.81 -11.59
N PHE A 158 1.33 -1.19 -12.83
CA PHE A 158 2.32 -2.21 -13.14
C PHE A 158 3.72 -1.61 -12.90
N TYR A 159 4.16 -1.62 -11.64
CA TYR A 159 5.50 -1.22 -11.26
C TYR A 159 6.46 -2.32 -11.73
N ARG A 160 6.97 -2.22 -12.96
CA ARG A 160 8.19 -2.97 -13.30
C ARG A 160 9.34 -2.29 -12.59
N PRO A 161 10.04 -2.97 -11.68
CA PRO A 161 11.29 -2.45 -11.15
C PRO A 161 12.23 -2.20 -12.34
N ILE A 162 12.76 -0.98 -12.44
CA ILE A 162 13.78 -0.67 -13.44
C ILE A 162 14.99 -1.54 -13.09
N ARG A 163 15.23 -2.57 -13.90
CA ARG A 163 16.43 -3.38 -13.82
C ARG A 163 17.46 -2.76 -14.74
N TRP A 164 18.45 -2.10 -14.14
CA TRP A 164 19.61 -1.62 -14.87
C TRP A 164 20.47 -2.82 -15.29
N ASP A 165 21.05 -2.74 -16.48
CA ASP A 165 22.02 -3.74 -16.92
C ASP A 165 23.26 -3.70 -16.01
N LYS A 166 23.92 -4.84 -15.79
CA LYS A 166 25.10 -4.94 -14.90
C LYS A 166 26.21 -3.95 -15.27
N SER A 167 26.32 -3.62 -16.56
CA SER A 167 27.26 -2.60 -17.05
C SER A 167 27.05 -1.22 -16.44
N TYR A 168 25.82 -0.84 -16.07
CA TYR A 168 25.50 0.43 -15.41
C TYR A 168 26.17 0.55 -14.04
N TYR A 169 26.08 -0.50 -13.22
CA TYR A 169 26.69 -0.55 -11.88
C TYR A 169 28.23 -0.52 -11.97
N THR A 170 28.78 -1.27 -12.93
CA THR A 170 30.24 -1.26 -13.21
C THR A 170 30.73 0.12 -13.67
N PHE A 171 29.94 0.85 -14.46
CA PHE A 171 30.31 2.17 -14.99
C PHE A 171 30.11 3.31 -13.99
N THR A 172 29.06 3.23 -13.16
CA THR A 172 28.73 4.29 -12.19
C THR A 172 29.40 4.11 -10.82
N GLY A 173 29.92 2.93 -10.53
CA GLY A 173 30.49 2.58 -9.23
C GLY A 173 29.43 2.34 -8.14
N PHE A 174 28.13 2.42 -8.46
CA PHE A 174 27.08 2.00 -7.55
C PHE A 174 27.05 0.47 -7.45
N THR A 175 26.84 -0.06 -6.24
CA THR A 175 26.64 -1.49 -6.04
C THR A 175 25.29 -1.93 -6.64
N ASP A 176 25.29 -3.07 -7.33
CA ASP A 176 24.07 -3.71 -7.81
C ASP A 176 23.24 -4.20 -6.59
N PRO A 177 22.03 -3.67 -6.36
CA PRO A 177 21.18 -4.07 -5.24
C PRO A 177 20.84 -5.57 -5.26
N GLU A 178 20.75 -6.17 -6.45
CA GLU A 178 20.48 -7.61 -6.59
C GLU A 178 21.72 -8.44 -6.24
N GLN A 179 22.92 -7.92 -6.51
CA GLN A 179 24.18 -8.56 -6.13
C GLN A 179 24.42 -8.47 -4.62
N GLU A 180 24.09 -7.35 -3.97
CA GLU A 180 24.08 -7.22 -2.51
C GLU A 180 23.08 -8.19 -1.86
N LEU A 181 21.86 -8.27 -2.41
CA LEU A 181 20.84 -9.20 -1.92
C LEU A 181 21.26 -10.67 -2.08
N GLN A 182 21.92 -11.01 -3.20
CA GLN A 182 22.45 -12.35 -3.42
C GLN A 182 23.66 -12.68 -2.54
N GLN A 183 24.57 -11.73 -2.28
CA GLN A 183 25.69 -11.93 -1.36
C GLN A 183 25.21 -12.09 0.09
N ALA A 184 24.24 -11.27 0.52
CA ALA A 184 23.61 -11.39 1.83
C ALA A 184 22.87 -12.72 2.01
N ARG A 185 22.33 -13.31 0.94
CA ARG A 185 21.72 -14.66 0.96
C ARG A 185 22.74 -15.80 0.92
N ARG A 186 23.92 -15.59 0.33
CA ARG A 186 24.94 -16.64 0.13
C ARG A 186 25.80 -16.89 1.36
N VAL A 187 25.95 -15.90 2.22
CA VAL A 187 26.66 -16.02 3.49
C VAL A 187 25.65 -15.68 4.57
N GLU A 188 24.98 -16.69 5.14
CA GLU A 188 24.30 -16.49 6.43
C GLU A 188 25.40 -16.61 7.49
N PRO A 189 25.97 -15.50 7.99
CA PRO A 189 27.03 -15.57 8.99
C PRO A 189 26.49 -16.27 10.24
N THR A 190 27.33 -17.10 10.85
CA THR A 190 27.07 -17.60 12.21
C THR A 190 26.91 -16.41 13.14
N LEU A 191 26.04 -16.53 14.14
CA LEU A 191 25.73 -15.41 15.05
C LEU A 191 27.00 -14.80 15.65
N GLY A 192 27.97 -15.64 16.04
CA GLY A 192 29.24 -15.17 16.59
C GLY A 192 30.07 -14.34 15.62
N LEU A 193 30.17 -14.74 14.35
CA LEU A 193 30.90 -13.98 13.33
C LEU A 193 30.19 -12.66 13.03
N TRP A 194 28.86 -12.69 12.92
CA TRP A 194 28.09 -11.49 12.67
C TRP A 194 28.22 -10.47 13.80
N LEU A 195 28.09 -10.92 15.06
CA LEU A 195 28.26 -10.05 16.23
C LEU A 195 29.66 -9.43 16.26
N ARG A 196 30.73 -10.20 16.03
CA ARG A 196 32.10 -9.66 16.01
C ARG A 196 32.30 -8.57 14.96
N ASN A 197 31.70 -8.72 13.79
CA ASN A 197 31.84 -7.75 12.71
C ASN A 197 31.02 -6.47 12.94
N ASN A 198 29.90 -6.57 13.66
CA ASN A 198 28.93 -5.48 13.79
C ASN A 198 28.91 -4.81 15.17
N GLU A 199 29.50 -5.43 16.19
CA GLU A 199 29.57 -4.89 17.56
C GLU A 199 30.17 -3.48 17.61
N PRO A 200 31.31 -3.16 16.95
CA PRO A 200 31.91 -1.83 17.06
C PRO A 200 31.00 -0.74 16.46
N GLU A 201 30.35 -1.04 15.34
CA GLU A 201 29.41 -0.13 14.69
C GLU A 201 28.15 0.06 15.54
N ALA A 202 27.61 -1.03 16.09
CA ALA A 202 26.45 -1.00 16.97
C ALA A 202 26.74 -0.19 18.24
N THR A 203 27.90 -0.39 18.89
CA THR A 203 28.33 0.37 20.07
C THR A 203 28.46 1.86 19.75
N LYS A 204 29.08 2.21 18.62
CA LYS A 204 29.19 3.61 18.17
C LYS A 204 27.81 4.26 17.97
N LYS A 205 26.91 3.57 17.25
CA LYS A 205 25.53 4.04 17.01
C LYS A 205 24.72 4.13 18.32
N HIS A 206 24.87 3.16 19.21
CA HIS A 206 24.23 3.13 20.52
C HIS A 206 24.65 4.33 21.37
N ASN A 207 25.95 4.56 21.52
CA ASN A 207 26.50 5.69 22.27
C ASN A 207 26.04 7.04 21.68
N ALA A 208 26.05 7.17 20.36
CA ALA A 208 25.52 8.36 19.68
C ALA A 208 24.00 8.57 19.87
N SER A 209 23.26 7.51 20.23
CA SER A 209 21.82 7.56 20.50
C SER A 209 21.47 7.85 21.97
N LEU A 210 22.40 7.65 22.91
CA LEU A 210 22.15 7.77 24.35
C LEU A 210 21.50 9.10 24.76
N PRO A 211 22.01 10.29 24.33
CA PRO A 211 21.39 11.56 24.70
C PRO A 211 19.95 11.67 24.21
N ARG A 212 19.64 11.15 23.01
CA ARG A 212 18.28 11.15 22.45
C ARG A 212 17.37 10.19 23.22
N ARG A 213 17.87 9.04 23.69
CA ARG A 213 17.09 8.09 24.51
C ARG A 213 16.76 8.68 25.88
N GLU A 214 17.71 9.35 26.50
CA GLU A 214 17.51 10.06 27.77
C GLU A 214 16.48 11.18 27.61
N GLU A 215 16.63 12.01 26.58
CA GLU A 215 15.68 13.07 26.27
C GLU A 215 14.28 12.53 25.97
N LEU A 216 14.17 11.44 25.20
CA LEU A 216 12.89 10.78 24.93
C LEU A 216 12.23 10.31 26.24
N LYS A 217 12.99 9.67 27.13
CA LYS A 217 12.49 9.22 28.44
C LYS A 217 12.09 10.41 29.32
N ARG A 218 12.88 11.48 29.32
CA ARG A 218 12.63 12.71 30.07
C ARG A 218 11.35 13.39 29.60
N LEU A 219 11.22 13.66 28.30
CA LEU A 219 10.03 14.27 27.70
C LEU A 219 8.78 13.41 27.90
N LYS A 220 8.89 12.08 27.72
CA LYS A 220 7.76 11.19 27.96
C LYS A 220 7.27 11.29 29.41
N LYS A 221 8.19 11.22 30.38
CA LYS A 221 7.85 11.38 31.80
C LYS A 221 7.27 12.76 32.08
N GLU A 222 7.91 13.83 31.62
CA GLU A 222 7.46 15.21 31.84
C GLU A 222 6.02 15.42 31.33
N LEU A 223 5.75 15.03 30.08
CA LEU A 223 4.43 15.19 29.47
C LEU A 223 3.36 14.33 30.17
N CYS A 224 3.68 13.09 30.52
CA CYS A 224 2.76 12.25 31.28
C CYS A 224 2.40 12.85 32.65
N HIS A 225 3.40 13.37 33.39
CA HIS A 225 3.15 13.96 34.70
C HIS A 225 2.41 15.30 34.60
N ARG A 226 2.83 16.19 33.69
CA ARG A 226 2.23 17.52 33.53
C ARG A 226 0.76 17.47 33.11
N PHE A 227 0.39 16.53 32.25
CA PHE A 227 -0.97 16.42 31.71
C PHE A 227 -1.75 15.22 32.24
N ASN A 228 -1.23 14.53 33.26
CA ASN A 228 -1.82 13.33 33.84
C ASN A 228 -2.24 12.29 32.76
N LEU A 229 -1.35 12.03 31.80
CA LEU A 229 -1.59 11.06 30.74
C LEU A 229 -1.37 9.65 31.27
N ALA A 230 -2.18 8.69 30.83
CA ALA A 230 -2.02 7.30 31.20
C ALA A 230 -0.74 6.69 30.59
N ASP A 231 -0.48 6.98 29.31
CA ASP A 231 0.75 6.54 28.61
C ASP A 231 0.92 7.33 27.29
N ILE A 232 2.12 7.27 26.72
CA ILE A 232 2.40 7.72 25.35
C ILE A 232 3.01 6.58 24.55
N ARG A 233 2.40 6.26 23.40
CA ARG A 233 2.73 5.14 22.54
C ARG A 233 2.93 5.58 21.09
N TRP A 234 3.43 4.65 20.28
CA TRP A 234 3.67 4.85 18.86
C TRP A 234 3.07 3.68 18.08
N GLN A 235 2.34 3.97 17.02
CA GLN A 235 1.79 2.95 16.14
C GLN A 235 2.90 2.22 15.36
N ARG A 236 3.87 2.98 14.85
CA ARG A 236 5.00 2.45 14.06
C ARG A 236 6.28 2.43 14.87
N SER A 237 7.10 1.42 14.63
CA SER A 237 8.44 1.25 15.21
C SER A 237 9.46 2.18 14.55
N TRP A 238 9.25 3.49 14.68
CA TRP A 238 10.23 4.49 14.27
C TRP A 238 11.48 4.47 15.17
N GLY A 239 12.62 4.93 14.66
CA GLY A 239 13.82 5.15 15.45
C GLY A 239 13.65 6.22 16.53
N VAL A 240 14.55 6.22 17.51
CA VAL A 240 14.53 7.08 18.70
C VAL A 240 14.48 8.56 18.31
N ALA A 241 15.23 8.96 17.27
CA ALA A 241 15.25 10.34 16.80
C ALA A 241 13.85 10.84 16.39
N HIS A 242 13.12 10.06 15.61
CA HIS A 242 11.79 10.44 15.15
C HIS A 242 10.78 10.49 16.30
N ARG A 243 10.83 9.52 17.23
CA ARG A 243 10.00 9.54 18.44
C ARG A 243 10.28 10.77 19.30
N CYS A 244 11.54 11.19 19.40
CA CYS A 244 11.93 12.38 20.13
C CYS A 244 11.35 13.64 19.49
N CYS A 245 11.46 13.79 18.16
CA CYS A 245 10.87 14.90 17.42
C CYS A 245 9.34 15.01 17.65
N GLN A 246 8.64 13.88 17.69
CA GLN A 246 7.20 13.84 17.95
C GLN A 246 6.86 14.33 19.37
N LEU A 247 7.58 13.88 20.40
CA LEU A 247 7.40 14.38 21.76
C LEU A 247 7.77 15.86 21.90
N GLN A 248 8.83 16.31 21.24
CA GLN A 248 9.20 17.73 21.20
C GLN A 248 8.12 18.57 20.53
N SER A 249 7.47 18.06 19.49
CA SER A 249 6.34 18.74 18.85
C SER A 249 5.17 18.88 19.83
N LEU A 250 4.83 17.81 20.56
CA LEU A 250 3.78 17.86 21.59
C LEU A 250 4.17 18.77 22.77
N SER A 251 5.44 18.77 23.17
CA SER A 251 5.97 19.67 24.20
C SER A 251 5.88 21.14 23.77
N ARG A 252 6.20 21.45 22.51
CA ARG A 252 6.04 22.80 21.96
C ARG A 252 4.58 23.24 21.97
N LEU A 253 3.66 22.35 21.58
CA LEU A 253 2.22 22.63 21.69
C LEU A 253 1.80 22.96 23.11
N SER A 254 2.33 22.20 24.06
CA SER A 254 2.01 22.34 25.48
C SER A 254 2.45 23.69 26.07
N GLN A 255 3.54 24.26 25.54
CA GLN A 255 4.04 25.58 25.94
C GLN A 255 3.20 26.71 25.32
N GLN A 256 2.73 26.52 24.09
CA GLN A 256 1.94 27.52 23.37
C GLN A 256 0.49 27.58 23.86
N ASN A 257 -0.13 26.42 24.13
CA ASN A 257 -1.55 26.31 24.47
C ASN A 257 -1.76 25.23 25.56
N PRO A 258 -1.38 25.51 26.83
CA PRO A 258 -1.53 24.52 27.91
C PRO A 258 -2.98 24.14 28.18
N GLU A 259 -3.93 25.07 27.99
CA GLU A 259 -5.36 24.84 28.23
C GLU A 259 -5.95 23.77 27.32
N ALA A 260 -5.49 23.69 26.06
CA ALA A 260 -5.97 22.71 25.10
C ALA A 260 -5.64 21.26 25.52
N LEU A 261 -4.56 21.06 26.29
CA LEU A 261 -4.12 19.73 26.72
C LEU A 261 -4.81 19.25 28.00
N ILE A 262 -5.59 20.10 28.69
CA ILE A 262 -6.36 19.69 29.88
C ILE A 262 -7.34 18.55 29.54
N HIS A 263 -7.88 18.54 28.33
CA HIS A 263 -8.81 17.51 27.89
C HIS A 263 -8.18 16.10 27.73
N LEU A 264 -6.84 16.01 27.69
CA LEU A 264 -6.08 14.76 27.54
C LEU A 264 -5.92 13.97 28.84
N GLN A 265 -6.26 14.55 29.98
CA GLN A 265 -6.12 13.90 31.28
C GLN A 265 -6.75 12.50 31.29
N GLY A 266 -6.01 11.52 31.81
CA GLY A 266 -6.41 10.12 31.91
C GLY A 266 -6.33 9.30 30.62
N HIS A 267 -5.96 9.88 29.48
CA HIS A 267 -5.88 9.15 28.21
C HIS A 267 -4.47 8.68 27.88
N THR A 268 -4.40 7.62 27.06
CA THR A 268 -3.18 7.24 26.34
C THR A 268 -3.14 7.95 24.99
N VAL A 269 -2.02 8.60 24.70
CA VAL A 269 -1.75 9.25 23.42
C VAL A 269 -0.93 8.32 22.54
N VAL A 270 -1.31 8.16 21.28
CA VAL A 270 -0.65 7.32 20.29
C VAL A 270 -0.27 8.18 19.08
N PHE A 271 1.01 8.26 18.75
CA PHE A 271 1.42 8.84 17.47
C PHE A 271 1.12 7.86 16.34
N ALA A 272 0.30 8.29 15.39
CA ALA A 272 -0.33 7.46 14.36
C ALA A 272 -0.32 8.16 13.00
N ASP A 273 -0.76 7.45 11.96
CA ASP A 273 -0.80 8.00 10.60
C ASP A 273 -1.89 9.08 10.41
N GLN A 274 -2.91 9.09 11.28
CA GLN A 274 -4.03 10.03 11.26
C GLN A 274 -4.38 10.50 12.68
N SER A 275 -4.93 11.72 12.79
CA SER A 275 -5.47 12.25 14.05
C SER A 275 -6.89 11.76 14.33
N GLY A 276 -7.21 11.51 15.59
CA GLY A 276 -8.54 11.05 15.99
C GLY A 276 -8.55 10.30 17.32
N MET A 277 -9.55 9.43 17.49
CA MET A 277 -9.58 8.44 18.56
C MET A 277 -9.76 7.06 17.94
N ASN A 278 -8.98 6.08 18.39
CA ASN A 278 -9.10 4.72 17.89
C ASN A 278 -10.21 3.94 18.62
N ALA A 279 -10.53 2.74 18.13
CA ALA A 279 -11.54 1.86 18.69
C ALA A 279 -11.28 1.38 20.15
N SER A 280 -10.06 1.55 20.66
CA SER A 280 -9.67 1.27 22.05
C SER A 280 -9.86 2.47 22.99
N GLY A 281 -10.20 3.65 22.46
CA GLY A 281 -10.30 4.89 23.22
C GLY A 281 -8.96 5.63 23.40
N HIS A 282 -7.90 5.23 22.71
CA HIS A 282 -6.65 5.97 22.70
C HIS A 282 -6.71 7.14 21.72
N ILE A 283 -6.09 8.26 22.10
CA ILE A 283 -6.08 9.49 21.29
C ILE A 283 -4.93 9.36 20.28
N MET A 284 -5.27 9.42 19.01
CA MET A 284 -4.34 9.35 17.90
C MET A 284 -3.90 10.75 17.49
N LEU A 285 -2.59 10.99 17.43
CA LEU A 285 -1.99 12.21 16.87
C LEU A 285 -1.31 11.86 15.55
N GLY A 286 -1.83 12.43 14.46
CA GLY A 286 -1.27 12.26 13.13
C GLY A 286 0.16 12.81 13.06
N THR A 287 1.12 11.99 12.62
CA THR A 287 2.53 12.41 12.55
C THR A 287 2.79 13.51 11.53
N MET A 288 1.88 13.71 10.58
CA MET A 288 1.95 14.74 9.55
C MET A 288 1.08 15.97 9.83
N ASP A 289 0.27 15.93 10.88
CA ASP A 289 -0.67 16.99 11.18
C ASP A 289 0.02 18.16 11.90
N VAL A 290 -0.47 19.37 11.65
CA VAL A 290 0.00 20.57 12.35
C VAL A 290 -0.73 20.75 13.69
N HIS A 291 -0.11 21.51 14.58
CA HIS A 291 -0.63 21.78 15.93
C HIS A 291 -2.09 22.25 15.97
N SER A 292 -2.53 23.03 14.98
CA SER A 292 -3.91 23.51 14.92
C SER A 292 -4.93 22.39 14.70
N GLN A 293 -4.58 21.32 13.96
CA GLN A 293 -5.45 20.14 13.86
C GLN A 293 -5.51 19.36 15.17
N TRP A 294 -4.39 19.24 15.89
CA TRP A 294 -4.38 18.59 17.21
C TRP A 294 -5.24 19.36 18.22
N ILE A 295 -5.18 20.70 18.22
CA ILE A 295 -6.03 21.52 19.09
C ILE A 295 -7.52 21.30 18.78
N LYS A 296 -7.90 21.29 17.49
CA LYS A 296 -9.28 20.99 17.07
C LYS A 296 -9.73 19.61 17.54
N LEU A 297 -8.85 18.61 17.45
CA LEU A 297 -9.12 17.27 18.00
C LEU A 297 -9.38 17.32 19.51
N PHE A 298 -8.56 18.06 20.26
CA PHE A 298 -8.71 18.17 21.72
C PHE A 298 -10.04 18.81 22.13
N GLN A 299 -10.48 19.82 21.39
CA GLN A 299 -11.80 20.44 21.59
C GLN A 299 -12.96 19.46 21.31
N GLN A 300 -12.77 18.49 20.41
CA GLN A 300 -13.77 17.47 20.09
C GLN A 300 -13.76 16.25 21.02
N LEU A 301 -12.80 16.14 21.96
CA LEU A 301 -12.67 14.99 22.86
C LEU A 301 -13.90 14.68 23.72
N PRO A 302 -14.69 15.65 24.22
CA PRO A 302 -15.94 15.34 24.92
C PRO A 302 -16.93 14.54 24.07
N SER A 303 -17.03 14.85 22.77
CA SER A 303 -17.88 14.11 21.83
C SER A 303 -17.34 12.70 21.59
N TYR A 304 -16.01 12.54 21.45
CA TYR A 304 -15.38 11.23 21.32
C TYR A 304 -15.56 10.36 22.58
N ARG A 305 -15.52 10.95 23.78
CA ARG A 305 -15.81 10.24 25.04
C ARG A 305 -17.24 9.70 25.08
N SER A 306 -18.20 10.50 24.67
CA SER A 306 -19.61 10.07 24.58
C SER A 306 -19.76 8.90 23.59
N LEU A 307 -19.08 8.98 22.44
CA LEU A 307 -19.06 7.92 21.44
C LEU A 307 -18.34 6.66 21.95
N GLN A 308 -17.27 6.80 22.72
CA GLN A 308 -16.57 5.67 23.35
C GLN A 308 -17.47 4.93 24.33
N GLN A 309 -18.16 5.65 25.22
CA GLN A 309 -19.12 5.05 26.15
C GLN A 309 -20.23 4.29 25.40
N GLN A 310 -20.79 4.90 24.35
CA GLN A 310 -21.79 4.25 23.50
C GLN A 310 -21.23 3.00 22.80
N THR A 311 -19.96 3.05 22.37
CA THR A 311 -19.26 1.93 21.75
C THR A 311 -19.07 0.78 22.74
N ASP A 312 -18.70 1.07 23.98
CA ASP A 312 -18.46 0.07 25.01
C ASP A 312 -19.77 -0.60 25.46
N TRP A 313 -20.85 0.16 25.67
CA TRP A 313 -22.18 -0.42 25.90
C TRP A 313 -22.66 -1.30 24.75
N LEU A 314 -22.36 -0.90 23.51
CA LEU A 314 -22.72 -1.67 22.34
C LEU A 314 -21.92 -2.98 22.24
N LYS A 315 -20.61 -2.96 22.56
CA LYS A 315 -19.77 -4.16 22.66
C LYS A 315 -20.32 -5.11 23.72
N GLU A 316 -20.69 -4.61 24.90
CA GLU A 316 -21.30 -5.43 25.96
C GLU A 316 -22.62 -6.04 25.51
N ARG A 317 -23.50 -5.25 24.87
CA ARG A 317 -24.80 -5.74 24.40
C ARG A 317 -24.66 -6.81 23.32
N ILE A 318 -23.73 -6.63 22.38
CA ILE A 318 -23.38 -7.67 21.40
C ILE A 318 -22.82 -8.90 22.10
N GLY A 319 -21.93 -8.73 23.09
CA GLY A 319 -21.34 -9.83 23.86
C GLY A 319 -22.40 -10.70 24.54
N LEU A 320 -23.43 -10.07 25.14
CA LEU A 320 -24.57 -10.77 25.75
C LEU A 320 -25.38 -11.57 24.73
N LEU A 321 -25.67 -10.99 23.56
CA LEU A 321 -26.37 -11.68 22.46
C LEU A 321 -25.56 -12.86 21.90
N LEU A 322 -24.24 -12.81 22.03
CA LEU A 322 -23.30 -13.85 21.58
C LEU A 322 -22.89 -14.80 22.70
N GLY A 323 -23.71 -14.97 23.74
CA GLY A 323 -23.47 -15.98 24.78
C GLY A 323 -22.34 -15.62 25.75
N GLY A 324 -22.11 -14.33 25.98
CA GLY A 324 -21.19 -13.80 26.99
C GLY A 324 -19.76 -13.62 26.49
N THR A 325 -19.55 -13.52 25.18
CA THR A 325 -18.23 -13.27 24.59
C THR A 325 -17.79 -11.83 24.77
N GLN A 326 -16.48 -11.62 24.87
CA GLN A 326 -15.91 -10.27 24.87
C GLN A 326 -15.67 -9.80 23.42
N VAL A 327 -16.35 -8.73 23.02
CA VAL A 327 -16.05 -8.08 21.73
C VAL A 327 -14.81 -7.22 21.90
N VAL A 328 -13.70 -7.66 21.31
CA VAL A 328 -12.38 -7.02 21.43
C VAL A 328 -11.99 -6.34 20.12
N HIS A 329 -11.23 -5.27 20.23
CA HIS A 329 -10.48 -4.70 19.13
C HIS A 329 -9.00 -4.93 19.40
N VAL A 330 -8.30 -5.56 18.46
CA VAL A 330 -6.87 -5.87 18.61
C VAL A 330 -6.07 -4.94 17.69
N GLU A 331 -5.48 -3.90 18.27
CA GLU A 331 -4.67 -2.90 17.55
C GLU A 331 -3.49 -3.50 16.76
N ARG A 332 -2.99 -4.67 17.17
CA ARG A 332 -1.83 -5.32 16.53
C ARG A 332 -2.17 -6.13 15.27
N LEU A 333 -3.45 -6.43 15.02
CA LEU A 333 -3.88 -7.33 13.94
C LEU A 333 -4.41 -6.60 12.70
N GLY A 334 -4.44 -5.26 12.68
CA GLY A 334 -4.98 -4.50 11.56
C GLY A 334 -4.62 -3.00 11.57
N PRO A 335 -5.06 -2.25 10.54
CA PRO A 335 -4.90 -0.81 10.51
C PRO A 335 -5.66 -0.16 11.67
N VAL A 336 -5.11 0.93 12.22
CA VAL A 336 -5.75 1.63 13.34
C VAL A 336 -7.06 2.25 12.87
N GLN A 337 -8.17 1.68 13.33
CA GLN A 337 -9.50 2.08 12.90
C GLN A 337 -10.03 3.24 13.77
N PRO A 338 -10.55 4.31 13.18
CA PRO A 338 -11.26 5.36 13.90
C PRO A 338 -12.47 4.82 14.66
N ILE A 339 -12.73 5.37 15.84
CA ILE A 339 -13.85 4.93 16.69
C ILE A 339 -15.21 5.06 16.01
N ALA A 340 -15.41 6.08 15.17
CA ALA A 340 -16.67 6.30 14.44
C ALA A 340 -16.99 5.17 13.46
N GLU A 341 -15.99 4.70 12.70
CA GLU A 341 -16.14 3.57 11.79
C GLU A 341 -16.37 2.25 12.54
N HIS A 342 -15.64 2.07 13.64
CA HIS A 342 -15.81 0.91 14.51
C HIS A 342 -17.21 0.85 15.10
N TYR A 343 -17.72 1.98 15.62
CA TYR A 343 -19.08 2.11 16.13
C TYR A 343 -20.13 1.82 15.04
N GLY A 344 -19.96 2.37 13.83
CA GLY A 344 -20.86 2.10 12.71
C GLY A 344 -20.92 0.60 12.33
N THR A 345 -19.77 -0.06 12.38
CA THR A 345 -19.63 -1.50 12.16
C THR A 345 -20.38 -2.30 13.23
N LEU A 346 -20.10 -1.99 14.51
CA LEU A 346 -20.78 -2.62 15.65
C LEU A 346 -22.30 -2.40 15.60
N SER A 347 -22.75 -1.19 15.27
CA SER A 347 -24.16 -0.81 15.25
C SER A 347 -24.92 -1.58 14.16
N THR A 348 -24.31 -1.70 12.98
CA THR A 348 -24.87 -2.49 11.88
C THR A 348 -24.97 -3.96 12.26
N PHE A 349 -23.92 -4.51 12.86
CA PHE A 349 -23.89 -5.90 13.30
C PHE A 349 -24.91 -6.17 14.41
N HIS A 350 -24.98 -5.30 15.41
CA HIS A 350 -25.96 -5.37 16.50
C HIS A 350 -27.41 -5.36 15.97
N LYS A 351 -27.75 -4.45 15.05
CA LYS A 351 -29.11 -4.40 14.45
C LYS A 351 -29.50 -5.72 13.78
N ARG A 352 -28.54 -6.41 13.17
CA ARG A 352 -28.76 -7.73 12.55
C ARG A 352 -28.95 -8.83 13.59
N LEU A 353 -28.20 -8.81 14.68
CA LEU A 353 -28.37 -9.77 15.77
C LEU A 353 -29.72 -9.62 16.47
N VAL A 354 -30.22 -8.39 16.61
CA VAL A 354 -31.55 -8.13 17.19
C VAL A 354 -32.67 -8.51 16.21
N SER A 355 -32.50 -8.30 14.90
CA SER A 355 -33.53 -8.70 13.93
C SER A 355 -33.64 -10.21 13.77
N ARG A 356 -32.54 -10.95 13.94
CA ARG A 356 -32.49 -12.41 13.91
C ARG A 356 -31.75 -12.96 15.13
N HIS A 357 -32.52 -13.21 16.19
CA HIS A 357 -32.01 -13.71 17.46
C HIS A 357 -31.30 -15.05 17.31
N LEU A 358 -30.12 -15.14 17.89
CA LEU A 358 -29.35 -16.38 18.03
C LEU A 358 -29.90 -17.18 19.20
N ARG A 359 -30.04 -18.50 19.04
CA ARG A 359 -30.41 -19.41 20.13
C ARG A 359 -29.17 -19.84 20.90
N LEU A 360 -28.53 -18.89 21.57
CA LEU A 360 -27.36 -19.12 22.41
C LEU A 360 -27.71 -18.85 23.87
N HIS A 361 -27.23 -19.72 24.77
CA HIS A 361 -27.32 -19.45 26.20
C HIS A 361 -26.40 -18.26 26.54
N PRO A 362 -26.81 -17.27 27.37
CA PRO A 362 -26.06 -16.05 27.65
C PRO A 362 -24.64 -16.23 28.22
N ARG A 363 -24.27 -17.45 28.63
CA ARG A 363 -22.93 -17.79 29.16
C ARG A 363 -22.24 -18.92 28.40
N SER A 364 -22.80 -19.41 27.30
CA SER A 364 -22.25 -20.58 26.58
C SER A 364 -20.85 -20.35 26.01
N LEU A 365 -20.48 -19.09 25.75
CA LEU A 365 -19.21 -18.68 25.13
C LEU A 365 -18.42 -17.72 26.02
N GLN A 366 -18.73 -17.68 27.33
CA GLN A 366 -18.01 -16.86 28.29
C GLN A 366 -16.51 -17.20 28.29
N GLY A 367 -15.68 -16.16 28.37
CA GLY A 367 -14.21 -16.27 28.33
C GLY A 367 -13.60 -16.35 26.92
N LEU A 368 -14.43 -16.33 25.86
CA LEU A 368 -13.97 -16.25 24.48
C LEU A 368 -14.09 -14.81 23.96
N SER A 369 -13.21 -14.47 23.02
CA SER A 369 -13.16 -13.13 22.43
C SER A 369 -13.53 -13.15 20.96
N ILE A 370 -14.21 -12.09 20.53
CA ILE A 370 -14.67 -11.88 19.16
C ILE A 370 -14.03 -10.60 18.62
N LEU A 371 -13.46 -10.69 17.42
CA LEU A 371 -13.00 -9.57 16.61
C LEU A 371 -13.97 -9.40 15.43
N LEU A 372 -14.45 -8.18 15.23
CA LEU A 372 -15.27 -7.85 14.06
C LEU A 372 -14.41 -7.25 12.96
N GLU A 373 -14.50 -7.83 11.76
CA GLU A 373 -13.77 -7.38 10.57
C GLU A 373 -14.73 -7.09 9.41
N ASN A 374 -14.41 -6.09 8.59
CA ASN A 374 -15.25 -5.71 7.43
C ASN A 374 -14.78 -6.33 6.10
N HIS A 375 -13.56 -6.85 6.03
CA HIS A 375 -12.95 -7.32 4.77
C HIS A 375 -13.20 -8.79 4.46
N ARG A 376 -13.66 -9.59 5.44
CA ARG A 376 -13.89 -11.03 5.25
C ARG A 376 -15.34 -11.31 4.91
N THR A 377 -15.58 -12.44 4.23
CA THR A 377 -16.92 -12.92 3.86
C THR A 377 -17.43 -14.03 4.80
N ASN A 378 -16.52 -14.80 5.41
CA ASN A 378 -16.85 -15.93 6.27
C ASN A 378 -16.22 -15.77 7.67
N PRO A 379 -16.90 -16.26 8.73
CA PRO A 379 -16.32 -16.30 10.06
C PRO A 379 -15.17 -17.32 10.12
N SER A 380 -14.14 -17.00 10.90
CA SER A 380 -12.95 -17.85 11.04
C SER A 380 -12.42 -17.82 12.48
N LEU A 381 -11.71 -18.87 12.88
CA LEU A 381 -11.09 -18.94 14.20
C LEU A 381 -9.59 -18.65 14.08
N HIS A 382 -9.14 -17.58 14.71
CA HIS A 382 -7.73 -17.20 14.74
C HIS A 382 -6.90 -18.21 15.53
N GLU A 383 -5.60 -18.27 15.28
CA GLU A 383 -4.65 -19.14 16.01
C GLU A 383 -4.60 -18.80 17.50
N MET A 384 -4.82 -17.53 17.85
CA MET A 384 -4.88 -17.04 19.24
C MET A 384 -6.18 -17.41 19.99
N GLY A 385 -7.12 -18.08 19.32
CA GLY A 385 -8.42 -18.46 19.89
C GLY A 385 -9.49 -17.36 19.84
N HIS A 386 -9.27 -16.29 19.05
CA HIS A 386 -10.27 -15.27 18.81
C HIS A 386 -11.15 -15.64 17.61
N PHE A 387 -12.46 -15.44 17.72
CA PHE A 387 -13.32 -15.55 16.56
C PHE A 387 -13.23 -14.27 15.74
N ILE A 388 -12.92 -14.38 14.46
CA ILE A 388 -12.95 -13.28 13.51
C ILE A 388 -14.28 -13.38 12.76
N ILE A 389 -15.17 -12.41 12.98
CA ILE A 389 -16.52 -12.41 12.45
C ILE A 389 -16.69 -11.24 11.47
N PRO A 390 -17.12 -11.52 10.22
CA PRO A 390 -17.56 -10.50 9.31
C PRO A 390 -18.76 -9.72 9.85
N ALA A 391 -18.73 -8.39 9.79
CA ALA A 391 -19.89 -7.57 10.17
C ALA A 391 -21.16 -7.89 9.34
N ASN A 392 -20.97 -8.47 8.14
CA ASN A 392 -22.05 -8.84 7.23
C ASN A 392 -22.54 -10.30 7.38
N CYS A 393 -22.05 -11.06 8.35
CA CYS A 393 -22.36 -12.48 8.52
C CYS A 393 -23.85 -12.73 8.80
N ASP A 394 -24.38 -13.86 8.31
CA ASP A 394 -25.77 -14.29 8.55
C ASP A 394 -25.90 -14.97 9.93
N PRO A 395 -26.83 -14.54 10.82
CA PRO A 395 -26.89 -15.03 12.20
C PRO A 395 -27.04 -16.56 12.36
N PRO A 396 -27.93 -17.28 11.63
CA PRO A 396 -28.00 -18.73 11.71
C PRO A 396 -26.67 -19.45 11.42
N ARG A 397 -25.96 -19.02 10.37
CA ARG A 397 -24.62 -19.56 10.04
C ARG A 397 -23.61 -19.26 11.15
N LEU A 398 -23.68 -18.05 11.71
CA LEU A 398 -22.82 -17.65 12.82
C LEU A 398 -23.06 -18.52 14.07
N GLN A 399 -24.32 -18.85 14.37
CA GLN A 399 -24.66 -19.68 15.53
C GLN A 399 -23.96 -21.04 15.47
N VAL A 400 -24.11 -21.74 14.33
CA VAL A 400 -23.53 -23.07 14.11
C VAL A 400 -22.01 -23.00 14.19
N PHE A 401 -21.42 -21.97 13.58
CA PHE A 401 -19.98 -21.76 13.62
C PHE A 401 -19.45 -21.58 15.05
N LEU A 402 -20.06 -20.70 15.84
CA LEU A 402 -19.65 -20.42 17.21
C LEU A 402 -19.76 -21.66 18.10
N GLN A 403 -20.87 -22.39 18.01
CA GLN A 403 -21.09 -23.61 18.81
C GLN A 403 -20.10 -24.71 18.42
N GLY A 404 -19.86 -24.94 17.13
CA GLY A 404 -18.95 -25.97 16.65
C GLY A 404 -17.48 -25.72 17.00
N HIS A 405 -17.07 -24.45 17.11
CA HIS A 405 -15.66 -24.08 17.33
C HIS A 405 -15.36 -23.60 18.76
N ALA A 406 -16.34 -23.57 19.66
CA ALA A 406 -16.18 -23.08 21.03
C ALA A 406 -15.11 -23.83 21.83
N ALA A 407 -15.12 -25.17 21.78
CA ALA A 407 -14.14 -25.99 22.49
C ALA A 407 -12.72 -25.76 21.97
N GLU A 408 -12.58 -25.67 20.64
CA GLU A 408 -11.30 -25.39 19.99
C GLU A 408 -10.78 -23.99 20.32
N ALA A 409 -11.66 -22.99 20.33
CA ALA A 409 -11.30 -21.63 20.72
C ALA A 409 -10.75 -21.57 22.15
N ARG A 410 -11.41 -22.25 23.10
CA ARG A 410 -10.94 -22.33 24.50
C ARG A 410 -9.56 -22.97 24.60
N ARG A 411 -9.36 -24.08 23.90
CA ARG A 411 -8.06 -24.79 23.87
C ARG A 411 -6.95 -23.87 23.34
N ARG A 412 -7.20 -23.15 22.24
CA ARG A 412 -6.25 -22.19 21.67
C ARG A 412 -5.96 -21.02 22.61
N THR A 413 -6.98 -20.47 23.27
CA THR A 413 -6.80 -19.38 24.25
C THR A 413 -5.96 -19.82 25.45
N GLN A 414 -6.20 -21.03 25.98
CA GLN A 414 -5.40 -21.60 27.06
C GLN A 414 -3.94 -21.81 26.63
N GLN A 415 -3.73 -22.41 25.45
CA GLN A 415 -2.39 -22.61 24.90
C GLN A 415 -1.65 -21.29 24.69
N ARG A 416 -2.33 -20.25 24.19
CA ARG A 416 -1.76 -18.90 24.05
C ARG A 416 -1.33 -18.33 25.39
N ASN A 417 -2.18 -18.39 26.41
CA ASN A 417 -1.85 -17.88 27.75
C ASN A 417 -0.62 -18.59 28.33
N ARG A 418 -0.54 -19.91 28.15
CA ARG A 418 0.62 -20.70 28.56
C ARG A 418 1.89 -20.27 27.82
N LEU A 419 1.84 -20.18 26.49
CA LEU A 419 2.98 -19.75 25.68
C LEU A 419 3.42 -18.31 26.02
N GLN A 420 2.48 -17.42 26.31
CA GLN A 420 2.81 -16.05 26.72
C GLN A 420 3.55 -16.03 28.06
N ALA A 421 3.09 -16.79 29.05
CA ALA A 421 3.78 -16.89 30.34
C ALA A 421 5.18 -17.53 30.20
N GLU A 422 5.32 -18.57 29.38
CA GLU A 422 6.61 -19.21 29.07
C GLU A 422 7.55 -18.25 28.33
N GLU A 423 7.03 -17.45 27.39
CA GLU A 423 7.78 -16.41 26.68
C GLU A 423 8.29 -15.33 27.64
N GLU A 424 7.42 -14.79 28.50
CA GLU A 424 7.79 -13.76 29.48
C GLU A 424 8.90 -14.28 30.44
N ALA A 425 8.80 -15.54 30.87
CA ALA A 425 9.83 -16.19 31.68
C ALA A 425 11.15 -16.37 30.91
N ALA A 426 11.09 -16.84 29.65
CA ALA A 426 12.27 -17.03 28.81
C ALA A 426 12.98 -15.71 28.48
N VAL A 427 12.23 -14.65 28.20
CA VAL A 427 12.75 -13.29 27.97
C VAL A 427 13.44 -12.78 29.22
N LYS A 428 12.82 -12.92 30.40
CA LYS A 428 13.43 -12.48 31.67
C LYS A 428 14.73 -13.23 31.95
N LEU A 429 14.76 -14.54 31.73
CA LEU A 429 15.96 -15.35 31.92
C LEU A 429 17.06 -14.98 30.93
N CYS A 430 16.72 -14.71 29.67
CA CYS A 430 17.65 -14.26 28.64
C CYS A 430 18.26 -12.89 28.96
N LEU A 431 17.43 -11.93 29.36
CA LEU A 431 17.85 -10.59 29.81
C LEU A 431 18.88 -10.67 30.95
N GLN A 432 18.63 -11.52 31.94
CA GLN A 432 19.52 -11.72 33.09
C GLN A 432 20.81 -12.46 32.72
N SER A 433 20.69 -13.55 31.96
CA SER A 433 21.83 -14.43 31.64
C SER A 433 22.85 -13.75 30.72
N LEU A 434 22.38 -12.91 29.80
CA LEU A 434 23.22 -12.20 28.82
C LEU A 434 23.46 -10.74 29.18
N SER A 435 22.90 -10.26 30.31
CA SER A 435 23.00 -8.85 30.73
C SER A 435 22.59 -7.85 29.63
N LEU A 436 21.48 -8.14 28.94
CA LEU A 436 20.97 -7.30 27.84
C LEU A 436 20.30 -6.04 28.39
N GLY A 437 20.40 -4.93 27.65
CA GLY A 437 19.71 -3.67 27.96
C GLY A 437 18.19 -3.74 27.73
N SER A 438 17.76 -4.43 26.67
CA SER A 438 16.37 -4.85 26.49
C SER A 438 16.26 -5.98 25.48
N LEU A 439 15.16 -6.73 25.53
CA LEU A 439 14.84 -7.77 24.56
C LEU A 439 13.39 -7.59 24.11
N SER A 440 13.20 -7.39 22.81
CA SER A 440 11.88 -7.28 22.18
C SER A 440 11.78 -8.20 20.97
N LYS A 441 10.57 -8.39 20.46
CA LYS A 441 10.33 -9.12 19.21
C LYS A 441 9.52 -8.29 18.23
N GLU A 442 9.73 -8.54 16.94
CA GLU A 442 8.84 -8.05 15.90
C GLU A 442 7.49 -8.79 15.94
N PRO A 443 6.38 -8.15 15.52
CA PRO A 443 5.06 -8.77 15.52
C PRO A 443 4.95 -10.05 14.66
N SER A 444 5.83 -10.21 13.68
CA SER A 444 5.88 -11.39 12.80
C SER A 444 6.46 -12.64 13.49
N VAL A 445 7.16 -12.48 14.63
CA VAL A 445 7.76 -13.58 15.37
C VAL A 445 6.77 -14.13 16.40
N SER A 446 6.42 -15.40 16.26
CA SER A 446 5.50 -16.08 17.18
C SER A 446 6.13 -16.28 18.57
N SER A 447 5.28 -16.44 19.60
CA SER A 447 5.73 -16.74 20.96
C SER A 447 6.57 -18.02 21.04
N GLY A 448 6.21 -19.06 20.27
CA GLY A 448 6.99 -20.30 20.21
C GLY A 448 8.40 -20.09 19.66
N GLN A 449 8.52 -19.34 18.55
CA GLN A 449 9.81 -18.98 17.97
C GLN A 449 10.65 -18.14 18.93
N MET A 450 10.02 -17.19 19.64
CA MET A 450 10.70 -16.36 20.63
C MET A 450 11.26 -17.18 21.79
N ILE A 451 10.49 -18.13 22.32
CA ILE A 451 10.93 -19.04 23.40
C ILE A 451 12.13 -19.86 22.94
N GLN A 452 12.06 -20.46 21.75
CA GLN A 452 13.15 -21.26 21.19
C GLN A 452 14.41 -20.41 20.98
N CYS A 453 14.25 -19.21 20.41
CA CYS A 453 15.32 -18.24 20.25
C CYS A 453 15.98 -17.90 21.60
N CYS A 454 15.20 -17.54 22.62
CA CYS A 454 15.73 -17.21 23.95
C CYS A 454 16.55 -18.36 24.55
N LYS A 455 16.07 -19.61 24.43
CA LYS A 455 16.80 -20.79 24.92
C LYS A 455 18.16 -20.94 24.21
N ARG A 456 18.18 -20.83 22.88
CA ARG A 456 19.41 -20.92 22.08
C ARG A 456 20.40 -19.79 22.40
N LEU A 457 19.92 -18.56 22.60
CA LEU A 457 20.76 -17.42 22.99
C LEU A 457 21.44 -17.66 24.34
N VAL A 458 20.68 -18.19 25.30
CA VAL A 458 21.19 -18.53 26.65
C VAL A 458 22.20 -19.67 26.61
N GLU A 459 22.06 -20.62 25.69
CA GLU A 459 23.03 -21.71 25.49
C GLU A 459 24.35 -21.20 24.89
N GLN A 460 24.30 -20.30 23.91
CA GLN A 460 25.51 -19.77 23.26
C GLN A 460 26.32 -18.80 24.15
N ARG A 461 25.68 -18.11 25.11
CA ARG A 461 26.32 -17.16 26.06
C ARG A 461 27.36 -16.25 25.43
N SER A 462 26.99 -15.47 24.41
CA SER A 462 27.91 -14.54 23.77
C SER A 462 28.12 -13.29 24.63
N PRO A 463 29.34 -13.02 25.15
CA PRO A 463 29.62 -11.82 25.95
C PRO A 463 29.52 -10.53 25.13
N LEU A 464 29.62 -10.62 23.80
CA LEU A 464 29.52 -9.49 22.87
C LEU A 464 28.12 -8.85 22.83
N MET A 465 27.11 -9.46 23.45
CA MET A 465 25.75 -8.95 23.49
C MET A 465 25.44 -8.12 24.74
N GLN A 466 26.38 -8.03 25.68
CA GLN A 466 26.17 -7.35 26.96
C GLN A 466 25.85 -5.87 26.76
N GLY A 467 24.81 -5.39 27.44
CA GLY A 467 24.36 -3.98 27.40
C GLY A 467 23.56 -3.60 26.14
N PHE A 468 23.54 -4.43 25.10
CA PHE A 468 22.78 -4.12 23.88
C PHE A 468 21.28 -4.29 24.06
N HIS A 469 20.54 -3.51 23.28
CA HIS A 469 19.11 -3.70 23.04
C HIS A 469 18.94 -4.61 21.83
N VAL A 470 18.29 -5.76 22.04
CA VAL A 470 18.14 -6.79 21.02
C VAL A 470 16.67 -6.90 20.61
N CYS A 471 16.43 -6.89 19.30
CA CYS A 471 15.13 -7.16 18.69
C CYS A 471 15.18 -8.48 17.90
N ILE A 472 14.32 -9.43 18.22
CA ILE A 472 14.21 -10.67 17.45
C ILE A 472 13.31 -10.43 16.24
N SER A 473 13.85 -10.68 15.05
CA SER A 473 13.24 -10.48 13.73
C SER A 473 13.45 -11.71 12.84
N HIS A 474 13.42 -11.53 11.51
CA HIS A 474 13.73 -12.55 10.50
C HIS A 474 15.07 -12.34 9.79
N PHE A 475 15.82 -11.29 10.12
CA PHE A 475 17.03 -10.92 9.42
C PHE A 475 18.02 -10.23 10.35
N TYR A 476 19.30 -10.30 10.00
CA TYR A 476 20.34 -9.56 10.69
C TYR A 476 20.35 -8.10 10.28
N SER A 477 20.35 -7.18 11.24
CA SER A 477 20.54 -5.76 10.97
C SER A 477 20.99 -5.00 12.22
N VAL A 478 21.73 -3.91 12.03
CA VAL A 478 22.03 -2.94 13.08
C VAL A 478 21.21 -1.68 12.82
N MET A 479 20.29 -1.38 13.72
CA MET A 479 19.42 -0.20 13.61
C MET A 479 20.23 1.10 13.75
N GLN A 480 19.67 2.21 13.25
CA GLN A 480 20.33 3.52 13.34
C GLN A 480 20.62 3.95 14.79
N ASP A 481 19.82 3.49 15.75
CA ASP A 481 19.99 3.78 17.17
C ASP A 481 20.91 2.77 17.89
N GLY A 482 21.55 1.84 17.17
CA GLY A 482 22.45 0.83 17.73
C GLY A 482 21.76 -0.39 18.33
N ASP A 483 20.46 -0.58 18.09
CA ASP A 483 19.75 -1.81 18.46
C ASP A 483 20.11 -2.93 17.48
N LEU A 484 20.31 -4.14 17.99
CA LEU A 484 20.65 -5.33 17.21
C LEU A 484 19.39 -6.09 16.82
N CYS A 485 19.14 -6.25 15.52
CA CYS A 485 18.10 -7.12 14.99
C CYS A 485 18.70 -8.48 14.64
N LEU A 486 18.17 -9.54 15.26
CA LEU A 486 18.64 -10.91 15.08
C LEU A 486 17.51 -11.80 14.55
N PRO A 487 17.75 -12.65 13.53
CA PRO A 487 16.76 -13.63 13.11
C PRO A 487 16.48 -14.60 14.25
N TRP A 488 15.24 -15.07 14.42
CA TRP A 488 14.92 -16.09 15.43
C TRP A 488 15.56 -17.47 15.15
N ASN A 489 15.93 -17.73 13.89
CA ASN A 489 16.42 -19.02 13.37
C ASN A 489 17.85 -18.96 12.81
N TRP A 490 18.76 -18.20 13.42
CA TRP A 490 20.15 -18.13 12.96
C TRP A 490 20.81 -19.50 12.83
N LYS A 491 21.79 -19.61 11.93
CA LYS A 491 22.69 -20.75 11.84
C LYS A 491 23.72 -20.69 12.98
N SER A 492 23.87 -21.83 13.66
CA SER A 492 24.82 -22.02 14.76
C SER A 492 26.25 -22.07 14.26
#